data_AF-A0A0S7Y2Z2-F1
#
_entry.id   AF-A0A0S7Y2Z2-F1
#
_cell.length_a   1.000
_cell.length_b   1.000
_cell.length_c   1.000
_cell.angle_alpha   90.00
_cell.angle_beta   90.00
_cell.angle_gamma   90.00
#
_symmetry.space_group_name_H-M   'P 1'
#
loop_
_entity.id
_entity.type
_entity.pdbx_description
1 polymer ?
#
loop_
_entity_poly.entity_id
_entity_poly.type
_entity_poly.pdbx_seq_one_letter_code
_entity_poly.pdbx_strand_id
1 'polypeptide(L)'
;MALFKKRKKTKVCVIGLDGVPYSLLMDLAQKGIMPATSEVIESGCLHRMKASLPEISAVSWTNFMTGTNPGTHGIFGFTDLKKNSYDLCFPNFLDLKTETFWDKLGEAEKKCIIINQPSTYPVRKINGTLISGFVALELAKAVHPLFLKASLEKMGYLLDIDTVKSGNNPETLWQELDKTLSGREKALDLLWQEDWDYFEFVITGTDRLHHFLWSAYEDENHVYHQNFLDYYYQVDRLIEKIITSFLELTGDREGLYLLSDHGFTGIEQEVYLNAWLEKEGYLGFNTSSPESLAEIISSSRAFALDPNRIYLNLKDKFPQGCVEPSEKKLLKKEIAQKLESLEYQGKKVVKCIFDVEEIYSGPYLPQGPDLIVLSEHGFDMKGSVKKKEVFDRSKFQGMHTWDDAFFWAKKEYGPDLSISDLSKIIMGNFK
;
A
#
# COMPACT_ATOMS: atom_id res chain seq x y z
N MET A 1 -1.08 -17.59 -51.60
CA MET A 1 -1.40 -17.97 -50.21
C MET A 1 -0.70 -16.99 -49.28
N ALA A 2 -1.41 -15.98 -48.79
CA ALA A 2 -0.87 -15.10 -47.76
C ALA A 2 -0.81 -15.90 -46.47
N LEU A 3 0.40 -16.23 -46.00
CA LEU A 3 0.59 -16.72 -44.64
C LEU A 3 0.12 -15.61 -43.70
N PHE A 4 -1.05 -15.78 -43.10
CA PHE A 4 -1.48 -14.97 -41.96
C PHE A 4 -0.45 -15.19 -40.84
N LYS A 5 0.52 -14.27 -40.74
CA LYS A 5 1.44 -14.17 -39.62
C LYS A 5 0.55 -13.93 -38.40
N LYS A 6 0.30 -14.98 -37.59
CA LYS A 6 -0.48 -14.89 -36.35
C LYS A 6 0.14 -13.74 -35.55
N ARG A 7 -0.60 -12.64 -35.37
CA ARG A 7 -0.14 -11.49 -34.59
C ARG A 7 0.14 -12.04 -33.18
N LYS A 8 1.40 -11.92 -32.72
CA LYS A 8 1.81 -12.42 -31.41
C LYS A 8 0.89 -11.77 -30.36
N LYS A 9 0.21 -12.59 -29.55
CA LYS A 9 -0.65 -12.05 -28.48
C LYS A 9 0.23 -11.24 -27.53
N THR A 10 -0.17 -10.00 -27.23
CA THR A 10 0.47 -9.18 -26.19
C THR A 10 0.32 -9.89 -24.85
N LYS A 11 1.42 -10.01 -24.11
CA LYS A 11 1.46 -10.53 -22.74
C LYS A 11 2.04 -9.44 -21.86
N VAL A 12 1.39 -9.15 -20.74
CA VAL A 12 1.88 -8.20 -19.73
C VAL A 12 1.96 -8.92 -18.40
N CYS A 13 3.09 -8.79 -17.71
CA CYS A 13 3.33 -9.38 -16.40
C CYS A 13 3.78 -8.30 -15.41
N VAL A 14 3.14 -8.25 -14.25
CA VAL A 14 3.44 -7.32 -13.16
C VAL A 14 3.81 -8.11 -11.91
N ILE A 15 4.96 -7.78 -11.31
CA ILE A 15 5.40 -8.32 -10.03
C ILE A 15 5.35 -7.19 -9.00
N GLY A 16 4.50 -7.32 -7.99
CA GLY A 16 4.40 -6.38 -6.89
C GLY A 16 5.22 -6.84 -5.69
N LEU A 17 6.03 -5.95 -5.11
CA LEU A 17 6.73 -6.15 -3.84
C LEU A 17 6.20 -5.13 -2.83
N ASP A 18 5.26 -5.56 -1.99
CA ASP A 18 4.59 -4.67 -1.04
C ASP A 18 5.60 -4.09 -0.05
N GLY A 19 5.62 -2.78 0.09
CA GLY A 19 6.50 -2.07 1.02
C GLY A 19 8.01 -2.15 0.74
N VAL A 20 8.47 -2.64 -0.42
CA VAL A 20 9.91 -2.67 -0.71
C VAL A 20 10.41 -1.32 -1.22
N PRO A 21 11.34 -0.64 -0.52
CA PRO A 21 11.89 0.61 -1.01
C PRO A 21 12.89 0.40 -2.15
N TYR A 22 12.97 1.40 -3.04
CA TYR A 22 13.99 1.52 -4.08
C TYR A 22 15.40 1.37 -3.50
N SER A 23 15.67 2.03 -2.37
CA SER A 23 16.98 2.00 -1.71
C SER A 23 17.37 0.59 -1.26
N LEU A 24 16.46 -0.14 -0.62
CA LEU A 24 16.68 -1.52 -0.18
C LEU A 24 16.86 -2.46 -1.37
N LEU A 25 16.01 -2.35 -2.41
CA LEU A 25 16.11 -3.21 -3.59
C LEU A 25 17.49 -3.06 -4.25
N MET A 26 17.97 -1.82 -4.37
CA MET A 26 19.29 -1.52 -4.94
C MET A 26 20.42 -2.05 -4.05
N ASP A 27 20.35 -1.85 -2.73
CA ASP A 27 21.36 -2.34 -1.78
C ASP A 27 21.49 -3.87 -1.83
N LEU A 28 20.37 -4.59 -1.76
CA LEU A 28 20.37 -6.06 -1.78
C LEU A 28 20.83 -6.63 -3.12
N ALA A 29 20.48 -5.98 -4.24
CA ALA A 29 20.99 -6.35 -5.56
C ALA A 29 22.51 -6.17 -5.64
N GLN A 30 23.04 -5.02 -5.21
CA GLN A 30 24.47 -4.71 -5.23
C GLN A 30 25.29 -5.62 -4.31
N LYS A 31 24.73 -6.03 -3.17
CA LYS A 31 25.33 -7.01 -2.25
C LYS A 31 25.27 -8.45 -2.75
N GLY A 32 24.63 -8.71 -3.89
CA GLY A 32 24.48 -10.05 -4.46
C GLY A 32 23.49 -10.94 -3.73
N ILE A 33 22.62 -10.37 -2.88
CA ILE A 33 21.56 -11.08 -2.16
C ILE A 33 20.36 -11.36 -3.08
N MET A 34 20.11 -10.46 -4.04
CA MET A 34 19.06 -10.58 -5.05
C MET A 34 19.64 -10.60 -6.48
N PRO A 35 20.37 -11.66 -6.87
CA PRO A 35 21.05 -11.73 -8.16
C PRO A 35 20.12 -11.64 -9.38
N ALA A 36 18.93 -12.24 -9.34
CA ALA A 36 17.99 -12.18 -10.46
C ALA A 36 17.42 -10.77 -10.63
N THR A 37 17.07 -10.12 -9.52
CA THR A 37 16.66 -8.71 -9.52
C THR A 37 17.79 -7.81 -10.02
N SER A 38 19.06 -8.08 -9.67
CA SER A 38 20.20 -7.34 -10.21
C SER A 38 20.27 -7.41 -11.73
N GLU A 39 20.14 -8.60 -12.33
CA GLU A 39 20.13 -8.76 -13.79
C GLU A 39 18.97 -8.00 -14.45
N VAL A 40 17.81 -7.97 -13.79
CA VAL A 40 16.63 -7.27 -14.28
C VAL A 40 16.85 -5.76 -14.26
N ILE A 41 17.37 -5.23 -13.16
CA ILE A 41 17.76 -3.81 -13.04
C ILE A 41 18.72 -3.43 -14.16
N GLU A 42 19.75 -4.23 -14.42
CA GLU A 42 20.74 -3.97 -15.48
C GLU A 42 20.17 -4.05 -16.91
N SER A 43 19.09 -4.79 -17.11
CA SER A 43 18.46 -5.00 -18.42
C SER A 43 17.26 -4.07 -18.70
N GLY A 44 17.02 -3.08 -17.84
CA GLY A 44 15.96 -2.09 -18.00
C GLY A 44 16.27 -0.81 -17.21
N CYS A 45 15.22 -0.16 -16.74
CA CYS A 45 15.29 1.11 -16.03
C CYS A 45 14.54 0.99 -14.70
N LEU A 46 15.27 1.11 -13.58
CA LEU A 46 14.68 1.21 -12.25
C LEU A 46 14.49 2.68 -11.89
N HIS A 47 13.26 3.06 -11.57
CA HIS A 47 12.88 4.42 -11.22
C HIS A 47 12.48 4.46 -9.75
N ARG A 48 12.92 5.52 -9.06
CA ARG A 48 12.32 5.89 -7.78
C ARG A 48 10.97 6.56 -8.03
N MET A 49 9.97 6.21 -7.26
CA MET A 49 8.57 6.58 -7.47
C MET A 49 7.94 7.08 -6.17
N LYS A 50 6.99 8.01 -6.30
CA LYS A 50 6.14 8.46 -5.19
C LYS A 50 4.95 7.51 -5.01
N ALA A 51 4.73 7.09 -3.76
CA ALA A 51 3.54 6.37 -3.33
C ALA A 51 2.29 7.27 -3.37
N SER A 52 1.13 6.72 -2.98
CA SER A 52 0.00 7.58 -2.67
C SER A 52 0.27 8.44 -1.43
N LEU A 53 -0.55 9.46 -1.24
CA LEU A 53 -0.75 10.09 0.06
C LEU A 53 -2.18 9.72 0.48
N PRO A 54 -2.44 9.22 1.70
CA PRO A 54 -1.44 8.68 2.61
C PRO A 54 -0.69 7.48 2.00
N GLU A 55 0.53 7.26 2.47
CA GLU A 55 1.52 6.30 1.95
C GLU A 55 1.28 4.86 2.45
N ILE A 56 0.05 4.36 2.32
CA ILE A 56 -0.37 3.03 2.81
C ILE A 56 -0.93 2.15 1.69
N SER A 57 -0.76 0.83 1.83
CA SER A 57 -1.15 -0.15 0.82
C SER A 57 -2.63 -0.08 0.42
N ALA A 58 -3.53 0.27 1.34
CA ALA A 58 -4.96 0.46 1.01
C ALA A 58 -5.19 1.50 -0.10
N VAL A 59 -4.42 2.59 -0.05
CA VAL A 59 -4.56 3.72 -0.97
C VAL A 59 -3.63 3.51 -2.17
N SER A 60 -2.37 3.15 -1.94
CA SER A 60 -1.38 2.96 -3.01
C SER A 60 -1.84 1.91 -4.03
N TRP A 61 -2.23 0.71 -3.59
CA TRP A 61 -2.73 -0.32 -4.50
C TRP A 61 -4.03 0.08 -5.21
N THR A 62 -4.86 0.92 -4.57
CA THR A 62 -6.07 1.47 -5.19
C THR A 62 -5.73 2.51 -6.26
N ASN A 63 -4.76 3.39 -6.00
CA ASN A 63 -4.22 4.31 -7.01
C ASN A 63 -3.66 3.54 -8.20
N PHE A 64 -2.89 2.47 -7.94
CA PHE A 64 -2.34 1.59 -8.98
C PHE A 64 -3.44 0.97 -9.85
N MET A 65 -4.38 0.25 -9.24
CA MET A 65 -5.38 -0.51 -10.01
C MET A 65 -6.39 0.38 -10.73
N THR A 66 -6.57 1.64 -10.31
CA THR A 66 -7.51 2.59 -10.96
C THR A 66 -6.83 3.61 -11.87
N GLY A 67 -5.54 3.89 -11.65
CA GLY A 67 -4.83 5.01 -12.27
C GLY A 67 -5.34 6.38 -11.82
N THR A 68 -5.96 6.48 -10.64
CA THR A 68 -6.57 7.72 -10.12
C THR A 68 -6.21 7.94 -8.65
N ASN A 69 -6.65 9.07 -8.06
CA ASN A 69 -6.38 9.43 -6.66
C ASN A 69 -7.65 9.27 -5.78
N PRO A 70 -7.53 9.36 -4.44
CA PRO A 70 -8.65 9.18 -3.51
C PRO A 70 -9.88 10.06 -3.75
N GLY A 71 -9.68 11.29 -4.25
CA GLY A 71 -10.79 12.16 -4.64
C GLY A 71 -11.66 11.58 -5.76
N THR A 72 -11.14 10.64 -6.55
CA THR A 72 -11.85 9.97 -7.65
C THR A 72 -12.34 8.57 -7.26
N HIS A 73 -11.50 7.73 -6.66
CA HIS A 73 -11.88 6.34 -6.36
C HIS A 73 -12.56 6.17 -5.00
N GLY A 74 -12.49 7.16 -4.11
CA GLY A 74 -13.24 7.23 -2.86
C GLY A 74 -12.73 6.38 -1.71
N ILE A 75 -11.46 5.96 -1.74
CA ILE A 75 -10.81 5.19 -0.66
C ILE A 75 -9.71 6.06 -0.08
N PHE A 76 -9.84 6.51 1.17
CA PHE A 76 -8.88 7.46 1.76
C PHE A 76 -7.92 6.81 2.76
N GLY A 77 -8.16 5.57 3.18
CA GLY A 77 -7.26 4.80 4.04
C GLY A 77 -7.81 3.41 4.38
N PHE A 78 -7.18 2.72 5.35
CA PHE A 78 -7.68 1.43 5.86
C PHE A 78 -9.00 1.56 6.63
N THR A 79 -9.23 2.74 7.21
CA THR A 79 -10.49 3.13 7.85
C THR A 79 -10.94 4.46 7.30
N ASP A 80 -12.24 4.60 7.08
CA ASP A 80 -12.88 5.87 6.71
C ASP A 80 -14.03 6.13 7.69
N LEU A 81 -14.73 7.25 7.54
CA LEU A 81 -15.89 7.58 8.38
C LEU A 81 -17.18 7.21 7.66
N LYS A 82 -18.14 6.66 8.41
CA LYS A 82 -19.51 6.59 7.93
C LYS A 82 -20.04 8.00 7.70
N LYS A 83 -20.84 8.16 6.65
CA LYS A 83 -21.44 9.46 6.29
C LYS A 83 -22.20 10.05 7.49
N ASN A 84 -21.96 11.33 7.78
CA ASN A 84 -22.59 12.07 8.88
C ASN A 84 -22.41 11.37 10.26
N SER A 85 -21.24 10.79 10.51
CA SER A 85 -20.92 10.09 11.77
C SER A 85 -19.43 10.23 12.10
N TYR A 86 -19.08 9.91 13.35
CA TYR A 86 -17.71 9.68 13.82
C TYR A 86 -17.34 8.19 13.85
N ASP A 87 -18.30 7.32 13.51
CA ASP A 87 -18.05 5.88 13.42
C ASP A 87 -17.14 5.56 12.25
N LEU A 88 -16.15 4.71 12.51
CA LEU A 88 -15.29 4.16 11.48
C LEU A 88 -16.06 3.13 10.62
N CYS A 89 -15.69 3.07 9.35
CA CYS A 89 -15.95 1.95 8.45
C CYS A 89 -14.62 1.45 7.86
N PHE A 90 -14.63 0.21 7.39
CA PHE A 90 -13.50 -0.39 6.68
C PHE A 90 -13.85 -0.40 5.19
N PRO A 91 -13.38 0.60 4.41
CA PRO A 91 -13.62 0.63 2.98
C PRO A 91 -13.03 -0.64 2.34
N ASN A 92 -13.77 -1.21 1.41
CA ASN A 92 -13.43 -2.47 0.77
C ASN A 92 -13.61 -2.38 -0.76
N PHE A 93 -13.34 -3.46 -1.49
CA PHE A 93 -13.34 -3.43 -2.96
C PHE A 93 -14.71 -3.09 -3.58
N LEU A 94 -15.81 -3.33 -2.86
CA LEU A 94 -17.16 -2.96 -3.29
C LEU A 94 -17.45 -1.47 -3.07
N ASP A 95 -16.67 -0.79 -2.24
CA ASP A 95 -16.80 0.65 -2.02
C ASP A 95 -16.12 1.47 -3.11
N LEU A 96 -15.25 0.84 -3.91
CA LEU A 96 -14.51 1.48 -5.00
C LEU A 96 -15.46 2.18 -5.98
N LYS A 97 -15.24 3.49 -6.17
CA LYS A 97 -16.15 4.37 -6.95
C LYS A 97 -15.79 4.52 -8.42
N THR A 98 -14.73 3.84 -8.86
CA THR A 98 -14.25 3.85 -10.24
C THR A 98 -13.87 2.45 -10.67
N GLU A 99 -13.85 2.22 -11.96
CA GLU A 99 -13.35 0.99 -12.57
C GLU A 99 -11.84 0.85 -12.37
N THR A 100 -11.41 -0.39 -12.21
CA THR A 100 -10.02 -0.77 -12.31
C THR A 100 -9.61 -0.88 -13.78
N PHE A 101 -8.31 -0.86 -14.06
CA PHE A 101 -7.86 -1.13 -15.42
C PHE A 101 -8.08 -2.60 -15.82
N TRP A 102 -8.24 -3.54 -14.89
CA TRP A 102 -8.66 -4.92 -15.20
C TRP A 102 -10.10 -4.99 -15.70
N ASP A 103 -10.99 -4.13 -15.18
CA ASP A 103 -12.37 -4.03 -15.66
C ASP A 103 -12.34 -3.65 -17.16
N LYS A 104 -11.56 -2.62 -17.51
CA LYS A 104 -11.35 -2.15 -18.90
C LYS A 104 -10.70 -3.21 -19.79
N LEU A 105 -9.74 -3.97 -19.26
CA LEU A 105 -9.13 -5.10 -19.98
C LEU A 105 -10.18 -6.20 -20.25
N GLY A 106 -11.04 -6.48 -19.27
CA GLY A 106 -12.14 -7.43 -19.42
C GLY A 106 -13.14 -7.03 -20.50
N GLU A 107 -13.50 -5.74 -20.58
CA GLU A 107 -14.32 -5.20 -21.67
C GLU A 107 -13.68 -5.37 -23.05
N ALA A 108 -12.35 -5.30 -23.12
CA ALA A 108 -11.56 -5.58 -24.32
C ALA A 108 -11.28 -7.09 -24.54
N GLU A 109 -12.05 -7.97 -23.88
CA GLU A 109 -11.95 -9.43 -23.91
C GLU A 109 -10.56 -9.98 -23.52
N LYS A 110 -9.77 -9.20 -22.77
CA LYS A 110 -8.46 -9.64 -22.25
C LYS A 110 -8.64 -10.45 -20.99
N LYS A 111 -7.97 -11.59 -20.91
CA LYS A 111 -8.02 -12.48 -19.73
C LYS A 111 -6.96 -12.04 -18.72
N CYS A 112 -7.38 -11.70 -17.52
CA CYS A 112 -6.50 -11.24 -16.44
C CYS A 112 -6.36 -12.30 -15.35
N ILE A 113 -5.14 -12.55 -14.88
CA ILE A 113 -4.86 -13.36 -13.71
C ILE A 113 -4.15 -12.48 -12.69
N ILE A 114 -4.76 -12.30 -11.53
CA ILE A 114 -4.23 -11.49 -10.45
C ILE A 114 -4.17 -12.32 -9.18
N ILE A 115 -2.98 -12.41 -8.59
CA ILE A 115 -2.72 -13.19 -7.39
C ILE A 115 -2.26 -12.25 -6.27
N ASN A 116 -2.99 -12.31 -5.17
CA ASN A 116 -2.65 -11.67 -3.89
C ASN A 116 -2.65 -10.14 -3.91
N GLN A 117 -3.43 -9.51 -4.79
CA GLN A 117 -3.49 -8.05 -4.90
C GLN A 117 -4.23 -7.43 -3.71
N PRO A 118 -3.58 -6.59 -2.89
CA PRO A 118 -4.22 -5.97 -1.75
C PRO A 118 -5.43 -5.10 -2.12
N SER A 119 -6.31 -4.86 -1.15
CA SER A 119 -7.48 -3.96 -1.29
C SER A 119 -8.54 -4.41 -2.30
N THR A 120 -8.56 -5.70 -2.64
CA THR A 120 -9.54 -6.30 -3.56
C THR A 120 -10.51 -7.27 -2.88
N TYR A 121 -10.64 -7.20 -1.55
CA TYR A 121 -11.62 -7.98 -0.78
C TYR A 121 -12.88 -7.14 -0.48
N PRO A 122 -14.09 -7.72 -0.46
CA PRO A 122 -14.45 -8.99 -1.09
C PRO A 122 -14.19 -8.96 -2.60
N VAL A 123 -13.82 -10.11 -3.15
CA VAL A 123 -13.46 -10.24 -4.56
C VAL A 123 -14.62 -9.88 -5.49
N ARG A 124 -14.34 -9.09 -6.53
CA ARG A 124 -15.28 -8.83 -7.63
C ARG A 124 -15.00 -9.80 -8.78
N LYS A 125 -16.01 -10.06 -9.61
CA LYS A 125 -15.82 -10.85 -10.83
C LYS A 125 -15.01 -10.04 -11.84
N ILE A 126 -14.03 -10.68 -12.47
CA ILE A 126 -13.29 -10.14 -13.61
C ILE A 126 -13.24 -11.17 -14.73
N ASN A 127 -12.80 -10.76 -15.93
CA ASN A 127 -12.52 -11.68 -17.02
C ASN A 127 -11.23 -12.47 -16.76
N GLY A 128 -11.33 -13.54 -15.97
CA GLY A 128 -10.20 -14.38 -15.56
C GLY A 128 -10.24 -14.70 -14.07
N THR A 129 -9.08 -14.59 -13.41
CA THR A 129 -8.88 -15.01 -12.01
C THR A 129 -8.41 -13.83 -11.16
N LEU A 130 -9.02 -13.64 -9.99
CA LEU A 130 -8.60 -12.70 -8.97
C LEU A 130 -8.56 -13.41 -7.62
N ILE A 131 -7.40 -13.39 -6.98
CA ILE A 131 -7.22 -13.78 -5.58
C ILE A 131 -6.86 -12.52 -4.80
N SER A 132 -7.75 -12.10 -3.90
CA SER A 132 -7.54 -10.91 -3.08
C SER A 132 -6.38 -11.09 -2.11
N GLY A 133 -5.57 -10.05 -1.97
CA GLY A 133 -4.60 -9.89 -0.89
C GLY A 133 -5.21 -9.22 0.34
N PHE A 134 -4.36 -8.81 1.27
CA PHE A 134 -4.74 -8.09 2.49
C PHE A 134 -5.59 -6.82 2.19
N VAL A 135 -6.63 -6.47 2.95
CA VAL A 135 -7.16 -7.04 4.20
C VAL A 135 -8.25 -8.10 3.95
N ALA A 136 -7.95 -9.17 3.21
CA ALA A 136 -8.88 -10.27 3.03
C ALA A 136 -9.08 -11.07 4.34
N LEU A 137 -10.34 -11.34 4.70
CA LEU A 137 -10.70 -12.00 5.96
C LEU A 137 -10.91 -13.51 5.80
N GLU A 138 -11.47 -13.94 4.68
CA GLU A 138 -11.78 -15.34 4.42
C GLU A 138 -11.62 -15.68 2.95
N LEU A 139 -11.02 -16.85 2.68
CA LEU A 139 -10.68 -17.25 1.31
C LEU A 139 -11.92 -17.40 0.43
N ALA A 140 -13.06 -17.81 1.01
CA ALA A 140 -14.32 -17.98 0.29
C ALA A 140 -14.89 -16.70 -0.35
N LYS A 141 -14.51 -15.53 0.17
CA LYS A 141 -14.88 -14.21 -0.39
C LYS A 141 -13.69 -13.48 -1.02
N ALA A 142 -12.52 -14.13 -1.07
CA ALA A 142 -11.29 -13.56 -1.62
C ALA A 142 -10.92 -14.16 -2.99
N VAL A 143 -11.69 -15.11 -3.53
CA VAL A 143 -11.30 -15.85 -4.73
C VAL A 143 -12.40 -15.85 -5.79
N HIS A 144 -12.04 -15.39 -6.98
CA HIS A 144 -12.83 -15.54 -8.20
C HIS A 144 -11.96 -16.20 -9.29
N PRO A 145 -12.46 -17.23 -10.00
CA PRO A 145 -13.71 -17.94 -9.75
C PRO A 145 -13.64 -18.84 -8.51
N LEU A 146 -14.76 -19.00 -7.80
CA LEU A 146 -14.84 -19.68 -6.49
C LEU A 146 -14.35 -21.14 -6.51
N PHE A 147 -14.38 -21.83 -7.66
CA PHE A 147 -13.92 -23.22 -7.75
C PHE A 147 -12.42 -23.37 -7.42
N LEU A 148 -11.62 -22.30 -7.55
CA LEU A 148 -10.19 -22.32 -7.22
C LEU A 148 -9.93 -22.46 -5.72
N LYS A 149 -10.91 -22.12 -4.87
CA LYS A 149 -10.78 -22.16 -3.41
C LYS A 149 -10.23 -23.50 -2.90
N ALA A 150 -10.80 -24.61 -3.35
CA ALA A 150 -10.40 -25.95 -2.87
C ALA A 150 -8.95 -26.29 -3.25
N SER A 151 -8.51 -25.88 -4.45
CA SER A 151 -7.12 -26.04 -4.89
C SER A 151 -6.17 -25.20 -4.05
N LEU A 152 -6.52 -23.94 -3.78
CA LEU A 152 -5.73 -23.03 -2.94
C LEU A 152 -5.60 -23.55 -1.51
N GLU A 153 -6.67 -24.06 -0.91
CA GLU A 153 -6.63 -24.68 0.42
C GLU A 153 -5.71 -25.90 0.43
N LYS A 154 -5.78 -26.77 -0.58
CA LYS A 154 -4.90 -27.94 -0.72
C LYS A 154 -3.42 -27.55 -0.88
N MET A 155 -3.13 -26.41 -1.50
CA MET A 155 -1.78 -25.88 -1.65
C MET A 155 -1.22 -25.27 -0.37
N GLY A 156 -2.07 -25.02 0.63
CA GLY A 156 -1.72 -24.27 1.83
C GLY A 156 -1.62 -22.77 1.57
N TYR A 157 -2.39 -22.24 0.62
CA TYR A 157 -2.43 -20.80 0.37
C TYR A 157 -3.03 -20.07 1.59
N LEU A 158 -2.32 -19.07 2.08
CA LEU A 158 -2.76 -18.18 3.15
C LEU A 158 -2.94 -16.76 2.62
N LEU A 159 -4.02 -16.10 3.03
CA LEU A 159 -4.32 -14.72 2.63
C LEU A 159 -3.25 -13.74 3.15
N ASP A 160 -2.86 -13.92 4.41
CA ASP A 160 -1.82 -13.16 5.08
C ASP A 160 -1.29 -13.95 6.29
N ILE A 161 -0.24 -13.44 6.94
CA ILE A 161 0.28 -13.98 8.19
C ILE A 161 -0.65 -13.67 9.38
N ASP A 162 -0.53 -14.41 10.48
CA ASP A 162 -1.09 -14.01 11.78
C ASP A 162 -0.29 -12.85 12.40
N THR A 163 -0.62 -11.61 12.05
CA THR A 163 0.10 -10.39 12.47
C THR A 163 0.14 -10.20 14.00
N VAL A 164 -0.83 -10.73 14.74
CA VAL A 164 -0.84 -10.66 16.20
C VAL A 164 0.26 -11.55 16.77
N LYS A 165 0.31 -12.82 16.35
CA LYS A 165 1.35 -13.76 16.81
C LYS A 165 2.72 -13.38 16.28
N SER A 166 2.84 -13.10 14.98
CA SER A 166 4.11 -12.75 14.34
C SER A 166 4.72 -11.48 14.92
N GLY A 167 3.91 -10.46 15.20
CA GLY A 167 4.43 -9.23 15.81
C GLY A 167 4.87 -9.39 17.27
N ASN A 168 4.56 -10.51 17.93
CA ASN A 168 4.99 -10.79 19.30
C ASN A 168 6.11 -11.85 19.36
N ASN A 169 6.42 -12.52 18.24
CA ASN A 169 7.41 -13.60 18.18
C ASN A 169 8.07 -13.70 16.79
N PRO A 170 9.34 -13.28 16.65
CA PRO A 170 10.12 -13.38 15.40
C PRO A 170 10.14 -14.79 14.79
N GLU A 171 10.23 -15.85 15.59
CA GLU A 171 10.23 -17.22 15.06
C GLU A 171 8.89 -17.59 14.39
N THR A 172 7.79 -17.07 14.94
CA THR A 172 6.47 -17.24 14.30
C THR A 172 6.36 -16.42 13.03
N LEU A 173 6.94 -15.22 13.00
CA LEU A 173 6.99 -14.41 11.77
C LEU A 173 7.68 -15.18 10.64
N TRP A 174 8.88 -15.73 10.85
CA TRP A 174 9.59 -16.50 9.82
C TRP A 174 8.78 -17.68 9.29
N GLN A 175 8.18 -18.47 10.18
CA GLN A 175 7.34 -19.61 9.79
C GLN A 175 6.13 -19.18 8.95
N GLU A 176 5.48 -18.07 9.29
CA GLU A 176 4.32 -17.57 8.56
C GLU A 176 4.71 -16.94 7.21
N LEU A 177 5.87 -16.26 7.14
CA LEU A 177 6.45 -15.73 5.90
C LEU A 177 6.80 -16.86 4.92
N ASP A 178 7.43 -17.94 5.39
CA ASP A 178 7.76 -19.10 4.57
C ASP A 178 6.49 -19.82 4.07
N LYS A 179 5.50 -20.01 4.95
CA LYS A 179 4.22 -20.64 4.58
C LYS A 179 3.46 -19.84 3.52
N THR A 180 3.34 -18.52 3.73
CA THR A 180 2.64 -17.64 2.79
C THR A 180 3.35 -17.60 1.44
N LEU A 181 4.68 -17.47 1.41
CA LEU A 181 5.46 -17.48 0.17
C LEU A 181 5.32 -18.82 -0.58
N SER A 182 5.46 -19.96 0.11
CA SER A 182 5.33 -21.29 -0.49
C SER A 182 3.93 -21.57 -1.03
N GLY A 183 2.88 -21.20 -0.29
CA GLY A 183 1.50 -21.35 -0.73
C GLY A 183 1.19 -20.51 -1.99
N ARG A 184 1.73 -19.29 -2.04
CA ARG A 184 1.58 -18.39 -3.20
C ARG A 184 2.38 -18.85 -4.41
N GLU A 185 3.58 -19.39 -4.22
CA GLU A 185 4.37 -19.99 -5.31
C GLU A 185 3.61 -21.16 -5.98
N LYS A 186 2.96 -22.02 -5.20
CA LYS A 186 2.14 -23.11 -5.78
C LYS A 186 0.94 -22.59 -6.56
N ALA A 187 0.33 -21.48 -6.10
CA ALA A 187 -0.77 -20.83 -6.82
C ALA A 187 -0.29 -20.18 -8.12
N LEU A 188 0.90 -19.55 -8.11
CA LEU A 188 1.59 -19.08 -9.31
C LEU A 188 1.78 -20.23 -10.31
N ASP A 189 2.33 -21.36 -9.87
CA ASP A 189 2.61 -22.51 -10.74
C ASP A 189 1.35 -23.06 -11.41
N LEU A 190 0.25 -23.15 -10.67
CA LEU A 190 -1.04 -23.56 -11.23
C LEU A 190 -1.55 -22.55 -12.26
N LEU A 191 -1.61 -21.27 -11.90
CA LEU A 191 -2.30 -20.26 -12.68
C LEU A 191 -1.47 -19.74 -13.86
N TRP A 192 -0.14 -19.89 -13.83
CA TRP A 192 0.71 -19.52 -14.96
C TRP A 192 0.44 -20.37 -16.21
N GLN A 193 -0.03 -21.60 -16.03
CA GLN A 193 -0.33 -22.54 -17.12
C GLN A 193 -1.63 -22.21 -17.87
N GLU A 194 -2.46 -21.33 -17.32
CA GLU A 194 -3.69 -20.87 -17.96
C GLU A 194 -3.41 -19.91 -19.13
N ASP A 195 -4.34 -19.74 -20.07
CA ASP A 195 -4.25 -18.61 -21.01
C ASP A 195 -4.54 -17.29 -20.27
N TRP A 196 -3.74 -16.26 -20.51
CA TRP A 196 -3.86 -14.93 -19.91
C TRP A 196 -3.27 -13.86 -20.83
N ASP A 197 -3.81 -12.65 -20.86
CA ASP A 197 -3.20 -11.50 -21.53
C ASP A 197 -2.45 -10.60 -20.53
N TYR A 198 -2.96 -10.55 -19.29
CA TYR A 198 -2.36 -9.83 -18.16
C TYR A 198 -2.18 -10.78 -16.97
N PHE A 199 -0.98 -10.79 -16.37
CA PHE A 199 -0.65 -11.55 -15.17
C PHE A 199 -0.08 -10.64 -14.10
N GLU A 200 -0.57 -10.73 -12.87
CA GLU A 200 -0.09 -9.96 -11.73
C GLU A 200 0.11 -10.85 -10.51
N PHE A 201 1.25 -10.68 -9.85
CA PHE A 201 1.60 -11.42 -8.65
C PHE A 201 2.20 -10.48 -7.60
N VAL A 202 1.55 -10.36 -6.45
CA VAL A 202 2.02 -9.47 -5.37
C VAL A 202 2.53 -10.26 -4.18
N ILE A 203 3.75 -9.94 -3.75
CA ILE A 203 4.40 -10.49 -2.56
C ILE A 203 4.20 -9.49 -1.42
N THR A 204 3.35 -9.86 -0.45
CA THR A 204 3.06 -8.98 0.71
C THR A 204 3.90 -9.29 1.95
N GLY A 205 4.65 -10.40 1.95
CA GLY A 205 5.44 -10.79 3.12
C GLY A 205 6.59 -9.84 3.42
N THR A 206 7.05 -9.08 2.41
CA THR A 206 8.08 -8.04 2.55
C THR A 206 7.64 -6.91 3.48
N ASP A 207 6.45 -6.33 3.28
CA ASP A 207 5.87 -5.32 4.18
C ASP A 207 5.73 -5.83 5.63
N ARG A 208 5.30 -7.09 5.79
CA ARG A 208 5.18 -7.72 7.12
C ARG A 208 6.52 -7.87 7.81
N LEU A 209 7.54 -8.32 7.05
CA LEU A 209 8.90 -8.43 7.54
C LEU A 209 9.41 -7.06 7.99
N HIS A 210 9.19 -6.04 7.17
CA HIS A 210 9.63 -4.67 7.45
C HIS A 210 8.96 -4.07 8.68
N HIS A 211 7.65 -4.23 8.84
CA HIS A 211 6.96 -3.71 10.03
C HIS A 211 7.49 -4.29 11.34
N PHE A 212 7.92 -5.55 11.36
CA PHE A 212 8.28 -6.25 12.60
C PHE A 212 9.77 -6.47 12.83
N LEU A 213 10.61 -6.45 11.79
CA LEU A 213 12.04 -6.79 11.87
C LEU A 213 12.91 -5.89 10.96
N TRP A 214 12.53 -4.63 10.74
CA TRP A 214 13.37 -3.69 9.99
C TRP A 214 14.79 -3.56 10.56
N SER A 215 14.97 -3.62 11.88
CA SER A 215 16.29 -3.52 12.49
C SER A 215 17.23 -4.66 12.08
N ALA A 216 16.68 -5.81 11.66
CA ALA A 216 17.48 -6.91 11.15
C ALA A 216 18.14 -6.59 9.81
N TYR A 217 17.60 -5.65 9.03
CA TYR A 217 18.26 -5.13 7.84
C TYR A 217 19.32 -4.08 8.17
N GLU A 218 19.00 -3.13 9.05
CA GLU A 218 19.88 -1.99 9.35
C GLU A 218 21.14 -2.36 10.15
N ASP A 219 21.05 -3.36 11.04
CA ASP A 219 22.18 -3.81 11.86
C ASP A 219 22.70 -5.16 11.39
N GLU A 220 23.89 -5.16 10.77
CA GLU A 220 24.58 -6.38 10.32
C GLU A 220 24.93 -7.35 11.46
N ASN A 221 24.98 -6.88 12.71
CA ASN A 221 25.22 -7.72 13.88
C ASN A 221 23.92 -8.25 14.51
N HIS A 222 22.76 -7.89 13.96
CA HIS A 222 21.49 -8.34 14.48
C HIS A 222 21.38 -9.86 14.36
N VAL A 223 20.86 -10.52 15.40
CA VAL A 223 20.76 -12.00 15.46
C VAL A 223 19.97 -12.59 14.27
N TYR A 224 19.02 -11.82 13.73
CA TYR A 224 18.20 -12.20 12.58
C TYR A 224 18.64 -11.57 11.25
N HIS A 225 19.82 -10.95 11.18
CA HIS A 225 20.30 -10.31 9.94
C HIS A 225 20.34 -11.32 8.78
N GLN A 226 20.94 -12.49 9.01
CA GLN A 226 21.00 -13.53 7.97
C GLN A 226 19.60 -14.03 7.58
N ASN A 227 18.67 -14.21 8.53
CA ASN A 227 17.29 -14.60 8.21
C ASN A 227 16.57 -13.58 7.30
N PHE A 228 16.83 -12.29 7.52
CA PHE A 228 16.29 -11.23 6.66
C PHE A 228 16.83 -11.36 5.23
N LEU A 229 18.15 -11.51 5.08
CA LEU A 229 18.80 -11.70 3.77
C LEU A 229 18.33 -12.99 3.09
N ASP A 230 18.22 -14.09 3.83
CA ASP A 230 17.75 -15.37 3.33
C ASP A 230 16.30 -15.27 2.83
N TYR A 231 15.42 -14.54 3.53
CA TYR A 231 14.06 -14.31 3.06
C TYR A 231 14.04 -13.53 1.73
N TYR A 232 14.85 -12.48 1.61
CA TYR A 232 14.98 -11.74 0.35
C TYR A 232 15.57 -12.57 -0.78
N TYR A 233 16.50 -13.46 -0.49
CA TYR A 233 16.99 -14.44 -1.45
C TYR A 233 15.88 -15.39 -1.91
N GLN A 234 14.99 -15.84 -1.01
CA GLN A 234 13.82 -16.64 -1.38
C GLN A 234 12.83 -15.87 -2.27
N VAL A 235 12.58 -14.59 -1.95
CA VAL A 235 11.78 -13.68 -2.77
C VAL A 235 12.39 -13.52 -4.16
N ASP A 236 13.71 -13.34 -4.24
CA ASP A 236 14.43 -13.19 -5.51
C ASP A 236 14.33 -14.43 -6.39
N ARG A 237 14.41 -15.65 -5.82
CA ARG A 237 14.18 -16.89 -6.60
C ARG A 237 12.77 -16.96 -7.19
N LEU A 238 11.77 -16.45 -6.48
CA LEU A 238 10.40 -16.40 -7.01
C LEU A 238 10.28 -15.37 -8.14
N ILE A 239 10.95 -14.22 -8.01
CA ILE A 239 11.07 -13.21 -9.07
C ILE A 239 11.74 -13.83 -10.31
N GLU A 240 12.88 -14.51 -10.13
CA GLU A 240 13.62 -15.21 -11.19
C GLU A 240 12.73 -16.18 -11.95
N LYS A 241 11.93 -16.98 -11.22
CA LYS A 241 10.99 -17.94 -11.80
C LYS A 241 9.96 -17.28 -12.70
N ILE A 242 9.34 -16.19 -12.23
CA ILE A 242 8.33 -15.43 -13.00
C ILE A 242 8.97 -14.84 -14.26
N ILE A 243 10.14 -14.20 -14.11
CA ILE A 243 10.83 -13.52 -15.20
C ILE A 243 11.34 -14.49 -16.25
N THR A 244 11.92 -15.62 -15.83
CA THR A 244 12.34 -16.69 -16.74
C THR A 244 11.16 -17.23 -17.51
N SER A 245 10.05 -17.54 -16.83
CA SER A 245 8.84 -18.05 -17.47
C SER A 245 8.22 -17.03 -18.44
N PHE A 246 8.29 -15.74 -18.12
CA PHE A 246 7.85 -14.67 -19.01
C PHE A 246 8.73 -14.57 -20.27
N LEU A 247 10.05 -14.63 -20.10
CA LEU A 247 11.02 -14.63 -21.19
C LEU A 247 10.87 -15.84 -22.11
N GLU A 248 10.62 -17.03 -21.56
CA GLU A 248 10.33 -18.23 -22.35
C GLU A 248 9.05 -18.07 -23.20
N LEU A 249 8.02 -17.42 -22.64
CA LEU A 249 6.75 -17.18 -23.32
C LEU A 249 6.84 -16.10 -24.40
N THR A 250 7.60 -15.03 -24.15
CA THR A 250 7.55 -13.79 -24.93
C THR A 250 8.84 -13.51 -25.69
N GLY A 251 9.97 -14.13 -25.35
CA GLY A 251 11.27 -13.94 -25.99
C GLY A 251 11.94 -12.59 -25.75
N ASP A 252 11.33 -11.68 -24.98
CA ASP A 252 11.92 -10.42 -24.54
C ASP A 252 11.24 -9.92 -23.25
N ARG A 253 11.72 -8.81 -22.68
CA ARG A 253 11.16 -8.22 -21.44
C ARG A 253 10.09 -7.14 -21.70
N GLU A 254 9.59 -7.00 -22.93
CA GLU A 254 8.51 -6.04 -23.22
C GLU A 254 7.22 -6.48 -22.50
N GLY A 255 6.61 -5.58 -21.75
CA GLY A 255 5.41 -5.89 -20.97
C GLY A 255 5.69 -6.52 -19.60
N LEU A 256 6.96 -6.69 -19.20
CA LEU A 256 7.32 -7.03 -17.82
C LEU A 256 7.49 -5.75 -16.98
N TYR A 257 6.96 -5.76 -15.77
CA TYR A 257 7.04 -4.67 -14.80
C TYR A 257 7.28 -5.21 -13.39
N LEU A 258 8.12 -4.53 -12.61
CA LEU A 258 8.25 -4.75 -11.18
C LEU A 258 7.93 -3.43 -10.47
N LEU A 259 7.23 -3.47 -9.34
CA LEU A 259 6.94 -2.26 -8.57
C LEU A 259 6.74 -2.53 -7.09
N SER A 260 6.90 -1.48 -6.28
CA SER A 260 6.35 -1.41 -4.92
C SER A 260 5.29 -0.33 -4.82
N ASP A 261 4.40 -0.49 -3.87
CA ASP A 261 3.27 0.40 -3.66
C ASP A 261 3.63 1.60 -2.77
N HIS A 262 4.59 1.41 -1.86
CA HIS A 262 5.24 2.44 -1.07
C HIS A 262 6.69 2.03 -0.72
N GLY A 263 7.46 2.99 -0.19
CA GLY A 263 8.77 2.70 0.38
C GLY A 263 8.66 2.31 1.87
N PHE A 264 9.82 2.20 2.53
CA PHE A 264 9.91 1.87 3.95
C PHE A 264 11.17 2.48 4.60
N THR A 265 11.13 2.66 5.91
CA THR A 265 12.28 3.05 6.74
C THR A 265 12.08 2.59 8.19
N GLY A 266 13.13 2.64 9.02
CA GLY A 266 13.04 2.31 10.44
C GLY A 266 12.26 3.38 11.21
N ILE A 267 11.58 2.99 12.29
CA ILE A 267 10.89 3.93 13.18
C ILE A 267 11.81 4.31 14.33
N GLU A 268 12.16 5.58 14.39
CA GLU A 268 12.76 6.22 15.57
C GLU A 268 11.68 6.48 16.63
N GLN A 269 10.55 7.04 16.22
CA GLN A 269 9.51 7.51 17.14
C GLN A 269 8.12 7.49 16.50
N GLU A 270 7.08 7.04 17.21
CA GLU A 270 5.70 7.24 16.75
C GLU A 270 5.14 8.55 17.28
N VAL A 271 4.26 9.19 16.50
CA VAL A 271 3.71 10.52 16.75
C VAL A 271 2.18 10.45 16.71
N TYR A 272 1.52 10.70 17.83
CA TYR A 272 0.08 10.58 18.00
C TYR A 272 -0.61 11.93 17.77
N LEU A 273 -1.13 12.12 16.56
CA LEU A 273 -1.74 13.37 16.12
C LEU A 273 -2.95 13.78 16.96
N ASN A 274 -3.77 12.83 17.41
CA ASN A 274 -4.91 13.15 18.27
C ASN A 274 -4.47 13.62 19.68
N ALA A 275 -3.40 13.05 20.24
CA ALA A 275 -2.80 13.56 21.47
C ALA A 275 -2.25 14.99 21.28
N TRP A 276 -1.60 15.25 20.14
CA TRP A 276 -1.10 16.58 19.79
C TRP A 276 -2.25 17.59 19.63
N LEU A 277 -3.31 17.24 18.90
CA LEU A 277 -4.49 18.07 18.70
C LEU A 277 -5.20 18.36 20.03
N GLU A 278 -5.26 17.40 20.96
CA GLU A 278 -5.83 17.59 22.30
C GLU A 278 -4.98 18.58 23.11
N LYS A 279 -3.65 18.40 23.13
CA LYS A 279 -2.71 19.30 23.83
C LYS A 279 -2.75 20.74 23.32
N GLU A 280 -2.91 20.92 22.00
CA GLU A 280 -3.01 22.25 21.37
C GLU A 280 -4.43 22.86 21.45
N GLY A 281 -5.40 22.14 22.03
CA GLY A 281 -6.77 22.62 22.23
C GLY A 281 -7.68 22.54 21.00
N TYR A 282 -7.30 21.79 19.97
CA TYR A 282 -8.15 21.54 18.79
C TYR A 282 -9.12 20.37 18.97
N LEU A 283 -8.81 19.44 19.87
CA LEU A 283 -9.59 18.24 20.11
C LEU A 283 -9.91 18.11 21.60
N GLY A 284 -11.11 17.63 21.93
CA GLY A 284 -11.48 17.27 23.28
C GLY A 284 -12.49 16.12 23.30
N PHE A 285 -12.53 15.41 24.42
CA PHE A 285 -13.40 14.27 24.63
C PHE A 285 -14.26 14.44 25.88
N ASN A 286 -15.44 13.83 25.89
CA ASN A 286 -16.35 13.82 27.04
C ASN A 286 -15.87 12.92 28.20
N THR A 287 -14.80 12.16 27.97
CA THR A 287 -14.15 11.23 28.90
C THR A 287 -12.65 11.43 28.88
N SER A 288 -11.97 11.12 30.00
CA SER A 288 -10.51 11.14 30.07
C SER A 288 -9.86 9.98 29.32
N SER A 289 -10.61 8.92 29.01
CA SER A 289 -10.13 7.70 28.36
C SER A 289 -11.02 7.34 27.16
N PRO A 290 -10.95 8.10 26.06
CA PRO A 290 -11.81 7.86 24.90
C PRO A 290 -11.40 6.58 24.17
N GLU A 291 -12.39 5.81 23.78
CA GLU A 291 -12.26 4.59 22.99
C GLU A 291 -12.55 4.86 21.50
N SER A 292 -13.25 5.95 21.18
CA SER A 292 -13.61 6.30 19.80
C SER A 292 -13.76 7.81 19.57
N LEU A 293 -13.77 8.22 18.29
CA LEU A 293 -14.08 9.60 17.90
C LEU A 293 -15.53 10.02 18.20
N ALA A 294 -16.44 9.07 18.45
CA ALA A 294 -17.83 9.38 18.82
C ALA A 294 -17.95 10.09 20.18
N GLU A 295 -16.88 10.07 20.99
CA GLU A 295 -16.80 10.70 22.32
C GLU A 295 -16.26 12.14 22.26
N ILE A 296 -16.03 12.69 21.06
CA ILE A 296 -15.60 14.06 20.85
C ILE A 296 -16.64 15.07 21.39
N ILE A 297 -16.16 16.16 22.00
CA ILE A 297 -17.02 17.28 22.45
C ILE A 297 -17.31 18.26 21.31
N SER A 298 -18.43 18.98 21.40
CA SER A 298 -18.89 19.93 20.39
C SER A 298 -17.97 21.13 20.14
N SER A 299 -17.05 21.44 21.05
CA SER A 299 -16.04 22.49 20.85
C SER A 299 -14.79 22.01 20.10
N SER A 300 -14.70 20.73 19.74
CA SER A 300 -13.53 20.20 19.02
C SER A 300 -13.54 20.66 17.58
N ARG A 301 -12.43 21.25 17.13
CA ARG A 301 -12.26 21.88 15.81
C ARG A 301 -11.60 20.95 14.79
N ALA A 302 -10.80 19.98 15.23
CA ALA A 302 -10.14 19.03 14.36
C ALA A 302 -9.87 17.69 15.06
N PHE A 303 -9.71 16.63 14.27
CA PHE A 303 -9.32 15.29 14.72
C PHE A 303 -8.55 14.58 13.61
N ALA A 304 -7.89 13.47 13.93
CA ALA A 304 -7.08 12.69 13.00
C ALA A 304 -7.53 11.22 12.89
N LEU A 305 -7.29 10.62 11.73
CA LEU A 305 -7.38 9.19 11.46
C LEU A 305 -6.01 8.60 11.07
N ASP A 306 -5.87 7.29 11.25
CA ASP A 306 -4.66 6.55 10.90
C ASP A 306 -4.51 6.31 9.39
N PRO A 307 -3.27 6.39 8.86
CA PRO A 307 -2.20 7.25 9.34
C PRO A 307 -2.47 8.70 8.92
N ASN A 308 -1.75 9.64 9.54
CA ASN A 308 -1.48 11.02 9.10
C ASN A 308 -2.60 11.92 8.51
N ARG A 309 -3.87 11.55 8.61
CA ARG A 309 -5.01 12.26 7.99
C ARG A 309 -5.73 13.12 9.01
N ILE A 310 -5.71 14.44 8.84
CA ILE A 310 -6.43 15.39 9.72
C ILE A 310 -7.72 15.85 9.04
N TYR A 311 -8.80 15.84 9.80
CA TYR A 311 -10.13 16.31 9.43
C TYR A 311 -10.49 17.53 10.29
N LEU A 312 -11.06 18.54 9.66
CA LEU A 312 -11.69 19.65 10.38
C LEU A 312 -13.14 19.29 10.70
N ASN A 313 -13.55 19.56 11.94
CA ASN A 313 -14.88 19.23 12.44
C ASN A 313 -15.92 20.27 11.95
N LEU A 314 -16.21 20.24 10.65
CA LEU A 314 -17.07 21.19 9.94
C LEU A 314 -18.56 20.96 10.23
N LYS A 315 -19.32 22.06 10.41
CA LYS A 315 -20.77 22.04 10.72
C LYS A 315 -21.62 21.20 9.75
N ASP A 316 -21.31 21.25 8.46
CA ASP A 316 -22.10 20.56 7.43
C ASP A 316 -21.59 19.16 7.07
N LYS A 317 -20.53 18.70 7.76
CA LYS A 317 -19.87 17.40 7.48
C LYS A 317 -19.99 16.42 8.64
N PHE A 318 -19.96 16.92 9.88
CA PHE A 318 -19.87 16.07 11.07
C PHE A 318 -20.94 16.41 12.13
N PRO A 319 -21.44 15.41 12.90
CA PRO A 319 -22.55 15.61 13.83
C PRO A 319 -22.34 16.68 14.91
N GLN A 320 -21.10 16.79 15.43
CA GLN A 320 -20.71 17.78 16.43
C GLN A 320 -19.84 18.88 15.81
N GLY A 321 -19.97 19.10 14.50
CA GLY A 321 -19.19 20.09 13.77
C GLY A 321 -19.40 21.50 14.32
N CYS A 322 -18.31 22.21 14.59
CA CYS A 322 -18.36 23.59 15.09
C CYS A 322 -17.62 24.59 14.21
N VAL A 323 -16.77 24.10 13.29
CA VAL A 323 -16.00 24.94 12.36
C VAL A 323 -16.89 25.35 11.19
N GLU A 324 -16.97 26.65 10.92
CA GLU A 324 -17.68 27.17 9.75
C GLU A 324 -16.88 26.91 8.46
N PRO A 325 -17.53 26.65 7.32
CA PRO A 325 -16.83 26.52 6.04
C PRO A 325 -15.91 27.71 5.70
N SER A 326 -16.27 28.92 6.13
CA SER A 326 -15.45 30.13 5.96
C SER A 326 -14.16 30.13 6.78
N GLU A 327 -14.10 29.38 7.89
CA GLU A 327 -12.94 29.29 8.77
C GLU A 327 -11.94 28.22 8.31
N LYS A 328 -12.40 27.28 7.47
CA LYS A 328 -11.63 26.11 6.99
C LYS A 328 -10.20 26.47 6.58
N LYS A 329 -10.05 27.44 5.68
CA LYS A 329 -8.74 27.84 5.14
C LYS A 329 -7.79 28.39 6.21
N LEU A 330 -8.31 29.21 7.12
CA LEU A 330 -7.50 29.80 8.20
C LEU A 330 -7.07 28.75 9.21
N LEU A 331 -8.00 27.86 9.60
CA LEU A 331 -7.72 26.78 10.55
C LEU A 331 -6.71 25.77 10.00
N LYS A 332 -6.80 25.40 8.71
CA LYS A 332 -5.79 24.54 8.06
C LYS A 332 -4.40 25.14 8.15
N LYS A 333 -4.27 26.43 7.83
CA LYS A 333 -2.99 27.15 7.91
C LYS A 333 -2.47 27.21 9.34
N GLU A 334 -3.34 27.48 10.31
CA GLU A 334 -2.99 27.53 11.74
C GLU A 334 -2.44 26.18 12.24
N ILE A 335 -3.17 25.08 11.99
CA ILE A 335 -2.75 23.73 12.36
C ILE A 335 -1.44 23.35 11.67
N ALA A 336 -1.32 23.63 10.37
CA ALA A 336 -0.13 23.32 9.59
C ALA A 336 1.12 24.02 10.15
N GLN A 337 1.05 25.32 10.41
CA GLN A 337 2.17 26.09 10.95
C GLN A 337 2.63 25.59 12.31
N LYS A 338 1.70 25.19 13.19
CA LYS A 338 2.07 24.62 14.49
C LYS A 338 2.70 23.23 14.34
N LEU A 339 2.15 22.37 13.49
CA LEU A 339 2.71 21.03 13.23
C LEU A 339 4.10 21.10 12.59
N GLU A 340 4.35 22.06 11.70
CA GLU A 340 5.67 22.28 11.09
C GLU A 340 6.77 22.59 12.13
N SER A 341 6.38 23.14 13.29
CA SER A 341 7.28 23.41 14.41
C SER A 341 7.43 22.23 15.40
N LEU A 342 6.76 21.10 15.15
CA LEU A 342 6.85 19.94 16.02
C LEU A 342 8.24 19.30 15.93
N GLU A 343 8.90 19.20 17.08
CA GLU A 343 10.21 18.58 17.21
C GLU A 343 10.20 17.44 18.25
N TYR A 344 11.05 16.46 18.02
CA TYR A 344 11.37 15.40 18.97
C TYR A 344 12.88 15.36 19.16
N GLN A 345 13.35 15.61 20.39
CA GLN A 345 14.79 15.64 20.72
C GLN A 345 15.62 16.55 19.79
N GLY A 346 15.06 17.69 19.37
CA GLY A 346 15.70 18.65 18.46
C GLY A 346 15.69 18.25 16.98
N LYS A 347 15.05 17.13 16.62
CA LYS A 347 14.80 16.75 15.23
C LYS A 347 13.41 17.20 14.79
N LYS A 348 13.33 17.73 13.56
CA LYS A 348 12.05 18.06 12.93
C LYS A 348 11.25 16.77 12.68
N VAL A 349 9.98 16.79 13.06
CA VAL A 349 9.09 15.62 12.92
C VAL A 349 8.35 15.62 11.58
N VAL A 350 7.92 16.80 11.13
CA VAL A 350 7.07 16.97 9.94
C VAL A 350 7.91 17.41 8.74
N LYS A 351 7.91 16.62 7.68
CA LYS A 351 8.58 16.97 6.41
C LYS A 351 7.74 17.99 5.63
N CYS A 352 6.47 17.66 5.41
CA CYS A 352 5.53 18.47 4.63
C CYS A 352 4.09 18.24 5.11
N ILE A 353 3.22 19.23 4.93
CA ILE A 353 1.78 19.10 5.17
C ILE A 353 1.06 19.43 3.87
N PHE A 354 0.28 18.48 3.38
CA PHE A 354 -0.44 18.62 2.13
C PHE A 354 -1.87 19.09 2.38
N ASP A 355 -2.26 20.15 1.70
CA ASP A 355 -3.65 20.48 1.51
C ASP A 355 -4.26 19.49 0.51
N VAL A 356 -5.26 18.73 0.97
CA VAL A 356 -5.92 17.71 0.14
C VAL A 356 -6.59 18.30 -1.11
N GLU A 357 -7.05 19.55 -1.06
CA GLU A 357 -7.64 20.26 -2.21
C GLU A 357 -6.58 20.61 -3.28
N GLU A 358 -5.29 20.53 -2.94
CA GLU A 358 -4.17 20.77 -3.87
C GLU A 358 -3.62 19.48 -4.49
N ILE A 359 -3.76 18.34 -3.82
CA ILE A 359 -3.17 17.07 -4.26
C ILE A 359 -4.19 16.04 -4.79
N TYR A 360 -5.46 16.16 -4.43
CA TYR A 360 -6.52 15.28 -4.93
C TYR A 360 -7.42 15.98 -5.92
N SER A 361 -8.10 15.17 -6.74
CA SER A 361 -9.14 15.62 -7.64
C SER A 361 -10.22 14.57 -7.79
N GLY A 362 -11.45 15.01 -7.97
CA GLY A 362 -12.60 14.14 -8.22
C GLY A 362 -13.80 14.41 -7.30
N PRO A 363 -14.94 13.75 -7.56
CA PRO A 363 -16.22 14.04 -6.92
C PRO A 363 -16.30 13.62 -5.44
N TYR A 364 -15.40 12.75 -4.97
CA TYR A 364 -15.38 12.26 -3.60
C TYR A 364 -14.46 13.07 -2.69
N LEU A 365 -13.73 14.05 -3.22
CA LEU A 365 -12.84 14.93 -2.45
C LEU A 365 -13.49 15.50 -1.17
N PRO A 366 -14.76 15.98 -1.17
CA PRO A 366 -15.38 16.50 0.06
C PRO A 366 -15.48 15.50 1.22
N GLN A 367 -15.42 14.19 0.94
CA GLN A 367 -15.48 13.12 1.95
C GLN A 367 -14.12 12.85 2.60
N GLY A 368 -13.03 13.20 1.92
CA GLY A 368 -11.67 12.95 2.37
C GLY A 368 -11.21 13.82 3.55
N PRO A 369 -9.95 13.65 3.98
CA PRO A 369 -9.33 14.51 4.97
C PRO A 369 -9.15 15.94 4.44
N ASP A 370 -8.83 16.87 5.33
CA ASP A 370 -8.50 18.25 4.98
C ASP A 370 -6.99 18.44 4.83
N LEU A 371 -6.19 17.77 5.66
CA LEU A 371 -4.72 17.78 5.59
C LEU A 371 -4.15 16.36 5.68
N ILE A 372 -3.03 16.14 5.02
CA ILE A 372 -2.18 14.94 5.18
C ILE A 372 -0.81 15.37 5.69
N VAL A 373 -0.37 14.78 6.80
CA VAL A 373 0.89 15.13 7.48
C VAL A 373 1.99 14.15 7.09
N LEU A 374 2.82 14.52 6.12
CA LEU A 374 3.99 13.72 5.78
C LEU A 374 5.12 13.99 6.78
N SER A 375 5.56 12.95 7.47
CA SER A 375 6.66 13.02 8.42
C SER A 375 8.02 12.97 7.75
N GLU A 376 9.06 13.39 8.48
CA GLU A 376 10.42 13.00 8.16
C GLU A 376 10.59 11.49 8.39
N HIS A 377 11.51 10.85 7.65
CA HIS A 377 11.82 9.42 7.84
C HIS A 377 12.20 9.16 9.30
N GLY A 378 11.65 8.10 9.90
CA GLY A 378 11.82 7.79 11.32
C GLY A 378 10.63 8.16 12.21
N PHE A 379 9.74 9.05 11.77
CA PHE A 379 8.58 9.48 12.55
C PHE A 379 7.26 8.91 12.02
N ASP A 380 6.67 7.94 12.72
CA ASP A 380 5.46 7.25 12.25
C ASP A 380 4.18 7.89 12.81
N MET A 381 3.36 8.46 11.93
CA MET A 381 2.19 9.25 12.29
C MET A 381 0.96 8.39 12.57
N LYS A 382 0.41 8.51 13.78
CA LYS A 382 -0.75 7.76 14.27
C LYS A 382 -1.92 8.67 14.65
N GLY A 383 -3.14 8.15 14.47
CA GLY A 383 -4.42 8.77 14.77
C GLY A 383 -5.16 8.14 15.96
N SER A 384 -4.49 7.32 16.79
CA SER A 384 -5.15 6.70 17.95
C SER A 384 -5.72 7.75 18.92
N VAL A 385 -6.99 7.59 19.30
CA VAL A 385 -7.64 8.41 20.36
C VAL A 385 -7.26 7.96 21.77
N LYS A 386 -6.75 6.73 21.92
CA LYS A 386 -6.47 6.13 23.23
C LYS A 386 -5.16 6.62 23.85
N LYS A 387 -4.33 7.32 23.07
CA LYS A 387 -2.99 7.77 23.47
C LYS A 387 -3.08 9.22 23.92
N LYS A 388 -2.42 9.53 25.05
CA LYS A 388 -2.39 10.86 25.65
C LYS A 388 -1.08 11.60 25.47
N GLU A 389 0.00 10.85 25.26
CA GLU A 389 1.30 11.41 24.92
C GLU A 389 1.43 11.58 23.41
N VAL A 390 2.04 12.69 23.00
CA VAL A 390 2.32 12.98 21.57
C VAL A 390 3.33 12.00 21.01
N PHE A 391 4.29 11.56 21.84
CA PHE A 391 5.36 10.66 21.44
C PHE A 391 5.31 9.41 22.29
N ASP A 392 5.16 8.25 21.66
CA ASP A 392 5.22 6.93 22.31
C ASP A 392 5.73 5.87 21.31
N ARG A 393 6.00 4.64 21.75
CA ARG A 393 6.46 3.54 20.88
C ARG A 393 5.55 2.33 21.02
N SER A 394 5.26 1.71 19.88
CA SER A 394 4.67 0.38 19.81
C SER A 394 5.73 -0.67 19.47
N LYS A 395 5.28 -1.88 19.12
CA LYS A 395 6.13 -2.98 18.69
C LYS A 395 6.64 -2.86 17.24
N PHE A 396 6.12 -1.91 16.46
CA PHE A 396 6.53 -1.73 15.07
C PHE A 396 7.95 -1.16 14.97
N GLN A 397 8.74 -1.75 14.10
CA GLN A 397 10.13 -1.39 13.85
C GLN A 397 10.33 -0.54 12.61
N GLY A 398 9.46 -0.68 11.60
CA GLY A 398 9.53 0.14 10.41
C GLY A 398 8.18 0.71 9.99
N MET A 399 8.25 1.79 9.23
CA MET A 399 7.14 2.60 8.73
C MET A 399 7.25 2.83 7.22
N HIS A 400 6.12 3.16 6.61
CA HIS A 400 6.02 3.47 5.19
C HIS A 400 6.69 4.80 4.85
N THR A 401 7.20 4.92 3.63
CA THR A 401 7.71 6.20 3.10
C THR A 401 7.05 6.55 1.77
N TRP A 402 6.82 7.84 1.56
CA TRP A 402 6.14 8.35 0.37
C TRP A 402 7.05 8.36 -0.87
N ASP A 403 8.35 8.61 -0.71
CA ASP A 403 9.24 9.02 -1.79
C ASP A 403 10.30 7.99 -2.20
N ASP A 404 10.21 6.76 -1.69
CA ASP A 404 11.19 5.70 -1.96
C ASP A 404 10.54 4.40 -2.47
N ALA A 405 9.34 4.44 -3.04
CA ALA A 405 8.82 3.31 -3.80
C ALA A 405 9.63 3.13 -5.11
N PHE A 406 9.51 1.98 -5.77
CA PHE A 406 10.20 1.75 -7.05
C PHE A 406 9.25 1.33 -8.16
N PHE A 407 9.69 1.59 -9.40
CA PHE A 407 9.09 1.06 -10.61
C PHE A 407 10.19 0.66 -11.59
N TRP A 408 10.25 -0.62 -11.94
CA TRP A 408 11.08 -1.12 -13.01
C TRP A 408 10.26 -1.32 -14.28
N ALA A 409 10.82 -0.85 -15.39
CA ALA A 409 10.33 -1.15 -16.72
C ALA A 409 11.51 -1.22 -17.70
N LYS A 410 11.32 -1.92 -18.82
CA LYS A 410 12.32 -1.97 -19.90
C LYS A 410 12.63 -0.61 -20.54
N LYS A 411 11.71 0.36 -20.42
CA LYS A 411 11.84 1.70 -20.99
C LYS A 411 12.02 2.72 -19.88
N GLU A 412 12.75 3.78 -20.20
CA GLU A 412 12.89 4.95 -19.35
C GLU A 412 11.59 5.75 -19.29
N TYR A 413 11.25 6.21 -18.09
CA TYR A 413 10.17 7.15 -17.82
C TYR A 413 10.74 8.35 -17.06
N GLY A 414 10.05 9.50 -17.17
CA GLY A 414 10.54 10.75 -16.63
C GLY A 414 10.69 10.75 -15.10
N PRO A 415 11.38 11.77 -14.55
CA PRO A 415 11.40 11.99 -13.11
C PRO A 415 9.97 12.29 -12.62
N ASP A 416 9.71 12.07 -11.33
CA ASP A 416 8.42 12.31 -10.66
C ASP A 416 7.29 11.32 -10.98
N LEU A 417 7.63 10.07 -11.31
CA LEU A 417 6.63 9.00 -11.36
C LEU A 417 5.85 8.89 -10.04
N SER A 418 4.55 8.71 -10.15
CA SER A 418 3.67 8.30 -9.06
C SER A 418 3.03 6.95 -9.35
N ILE A 419 2.61 6.25 -8.31
CA ILE A 419 1.94 4.96 -8.45
C ILE A 419 0.70 4.99 -9.34
N SER A 420 -0.02 6.11 -9.39
CA SER A 420 -1.18 6.30 -10.27
C SER A 420 -0.82 6.36 -11.76
N ASP A 421 0.41 6.71 -12.12
CA ASP A 421 0.85 6.79 -13.52
C ASP A 421 1.04 5.40 -14.14
N LEU A 422 1.33 4.40 -13.30
CA LEU A 422 1.69 3.05 -13.73
C LEU A 422 0.56 2.36 -14.51
N SER A 423 -0.69 2.58 -14.12
CA SER A 423 -1.85 2.04 -14.86
C SER A 423 -1.82 2.45 -16.33
N LYS A 424 -1.56 3.73 -16.62
CA LYS A 424 -1.51 4.25 -18.00
C LYS A 424 -0.35 3.66 -18.80
N ILE A 425 0.80 3.47 -18.14
CA ILE A 425 2.00 2.87 -18.73
C ILE A 425 1.72 1.41 -19.12
N ILE A 426 1.22 0.63 -18.17
CA ILE A 426 0.93 -0.80 -18.33
C ILE A 426 -0.16 -1.02 -19.38
N MET A 427 -1.24 -0.24 -19.33
CA MET A 427 -2.33 -0.29 -20.32
C MET A 427 -1.87 0.11 -21.73
N GLY A 428 -0.76 0.84 -21.85
CA GLY A 428 -0.16 1.21 -23.14
C GLY A 428 0.22 0.00 -24.01
N ASN A 429 0.48 -1.17 -23.42
CA ASN A 429 0.83 -2.39 -24.16
C ASN A 429 -0.34 -2.99 -24.95
N PHE A 430 -1.58 -2.71 -24.54
CA PHE A 430 -2.79 -3.29 -25.14
C PHE A 430 -3.45 -2.39 -26.19
N LYS A 431 -2.84 -1.25 -26.51
CA LYS A 431 -3.35 -0.27 -27.48
C LYS A 431 -3.02 -0.61 -28.93
#